data_AF-A0AAJ0BXF9-F1
#
_entry.id   AF-A0AAJ0BXF9-F1
#
_cell.length_a   1.000
_cell.length_b   1.000
_cell.length_c   1.000
_cell.angle_alpha   90.00
_cell.angle_beta   90.00
_cell.angle_gamma   90.00
#
_symmetry.space_group_name_H-M   'P 1'
#
loop_
_entity.id
_entity.type
_entity.pdbx_description
1 polymer ?
#
loop_
_entity_poly.entity_id
_entity_poly.type
_entity_poly.pdbx_seq_one_letter_code
_entity_poly.pdbx_strand_id
1 'polypeptide(L)'
;MSSPQDRVQQYVGQLDRELSKYPLFVNLEKTTAIPKTYAVLGLVSLYFFLIIFNLGGQLLTNLAGFVIPGYYSLEALFTASKADDTQWLTYWVVFSFFTVAESLVSVVYWFPFYYTFKFVFLLWLSLPTFRGSEVIFRSFLAPTLGRYFQGRGSTASGLRAKADSVHAE
;
A
#
# COMPACT_ATOMS: atom_id res chain seq x y z
N MET A 1 21.30 -21.28 -22.77
CA MET A 1 20.96 -20.86 -21.39
C MET A 1 21.55 -19.47 -21.19
N SER A 2 20.74 -18.44 -20.93
CA SER A 2 21.28 -17.10 -20.65
C SER A 2 22.14 -17.14 -19.39
N SER A 3 23.33 -16.52 -19.45
CA SER A 3 24.22 -16.47 -18.30
C SER A 3 23.58 -15.62 -17.19
N PRO A 4 23.96 -15.82 -15.91
CA PRO A 4 23.49 -14.98 -14.82
C PRO A 4 23.73 -13.48 -15.06
N GLN A 5 24.81 -13.12 -15.78
CA GLN A 5 25.12 -11.74 -16.14
C GLN A 5 24.12 -11.17 -17.14
N ASP A 6 23.70 -11.96 -18.12
CA ASP A 6 22.71 -11.54 -19.12
C ASP A 6 21.36 -11.22 -18.47
N ARG A 7 20.96 -12.00 -17.46
CA ARG A 7 19.73 -11.75 -16.70
C ARG A 7 19.81 -10.45 -15.91
N VAL A 8 20.94 -10.19 -15.25
CA VAL A 8 21.15 -8.93 -14.52
C VAL A 8 21.08 -7.75 -15.48
N GLN A 9 21.72 -7.82 -16.64
CA GLN A 9 21.63 -6.75 -17.65
C GLN A 9 20.21 -6.56 -18.19
N GLN A 10 19.42 -7.64 -18.33
CA GLN A 10 18.01 -7.54 -18.69
C GLN A 10 17.19 -6.78 -17.64
N TYR A 11 17.34 -7.10 -16.35
CA TYR A 11 16.64 -6.38 -15.27
C TYR A 11 17.08 -4.92 -15.16
N VAL A 12 18.39 -4.67 -15.28
CA VAL A 12 18.95 -3.31 -15.29
C VAL A 12 18.39 -2.52 -16.48
N GLY A 13 18.35 -3.10 -17.68
CA GLY A 13 17.79 -2.44 -18.86
C GLY A 13 16.28 -2.17 -18.77
N GLN A 14 15.51 -3.08 -18.16
CA GLN A 14 14.08 -2.87 -17.90
C GLN A 14 13.86 -1.71 -16.92
N LEU A 15 14.63 -1.71 -15.82
CA LEU A 15 14.53 -0.67 -14.80
C LEU A 15 14.96 0.69 -15.35
N ASP A 16 16.00 0.74 -16.17
CA ASP A 16 16.44 1.96 -16.84
C ASP A 16 15.34 2.54 -17.75
N ARG A 17 14.64 1.66 -18.48
CA ARG A 17 13.53 2.04 -19.36
C ARG A 17 12.33 2.58 -18.58
N GLU A 18 11.98 1.98 -17.46
CA GLU A 18 10.90 2.47 -16.58
C GLU A 18 11.28 3.80 -15.93
N LEU A 19 12.50 3.92 -15.42
CA LEU A 19 12.99 5.15 -14.80
C LEU A 19 13.10 6.31 -15.78
N SER A 20 13.41 6.03 -17.06
CA SER A 20 13.46 7.03 -18.13
C SER A 20 12.11 7.69 -18.41
N LYS A 21 10.99 7.08 -18.01
CA LYS A 21 9.65 7.69 -18.16
C LYS A 21 9.48 8.92 -17.28
N TYR A 22 10.27 9.07 -16.22
CA TYR A 22 10.16 10.19 -15.30
C TYR A 22 11.28 11.22 -15.58
N PRO A 23 10.95 12.46 -15.97
CA PRO A 23 11.94 13.48 -16.33
C PRO A 23 12.87 13.87 -15.17
N LEU A 24 12.42 13.69 -13.92
CA LEU A 24 13.24 13.90 -12.72
C LEU A 24 14.51 13.05 -12.72
N PHE A 25 14.41 11.74 -13.00
CA PHE A 25 15.57 10.84 -12.97
C PHE A 25 16.52 11.08 -14.15
N VAL A 26 15.98 11.48 -15.30
CA VAL A 26 16.79 11.83 -16.48
C VAL A 26 17.60 13.11 -16.24
N ASN A 27 17.00 14.11 -15.60
CA ASN A 27 17.68 15.36 -15.28
C ASN A 27 18.73 15.17 -14.18
N LEU A 28 18.47 14.29 -13.21
CA LEU A 28 19.42 13.90 -12.18
C LEU A 28 20.62 13.12 -12.75
N GLU A 29 20.38 12.20 -13.68
CA GLU A 29 21.45 11.46 -14.38
C GLU A 29 22.38 12.40 -15.16
N LYS A 30 21.81 13.38 -15.88
CA LYS A 30 22.59 14.40 -16.61
C LYS A 30 23.47 15.25 -15.69
N THR A 31 23.05 15.49 -14.46
CA THR A 31 23.75 16.35 -13.50
C THR A 31 24.79 15.57 -12.68
N THR A 32 24.48 14.33 -12.31
CA THR A 32 25.31 13.51 -11.41
C THR A 32 26.22 12.53 -12.13
N ALA A 33 26.02 12.30 -13.44
CA ALA A 33 26.73 11.31 -14.27
C ALA A 33 26.65 9.86 -13.77
N ILE A 34 25.83 9.58 -12.76
CA ILE A 34 25.58 8.24 -12.23
C ILE A 34 24.36 7.66 -12.95
N PRO A 35 24.41 6.41 -13.44
CA PRO A 35 23.25 5.81 -14.08
C PRO A 35 22.09 5.69 -13.08
N LYS A 36 20.93 6.23 -13.45
CA LYS A 36 19.71 6.28 -12.63
C LYS A 36 19.31 4.92 -12.03
N THR A 37 19.55 3.85 -12.78
CA THR A 37 19.25 2.48 -12.36
C THR A 37 20.06 2.06 -11.13
N TYR A 38 21.37 2.32 -11.12
CA TYR A 38 22.21 2.00 -9.95
C TYR A 38 21.91 2.91 -8.76
N ALA A 39 21.57 4.17 -9.02
CA ALA A 39 21.16 5.11 -7.97
C ALA A 39 19.88 4.62 -7.26
N VAL A 40 18.86 4.22 -8.00
CA VAL A 40 17.61 3.70 -7.43
C VAL A 40 17.84 2.38 -6.71
N LEU A 41 18.60 1.45 -7.29
CA LEU A 41 18.95 0.19 -6.61
C LEU A 41 19.72 0.44 -5.31
N GLY A 42 20.64 1.40 -5.30
CA GLY A 42 21.37 1.83 -4.11
C GLY A 42 20.44 2.40 -3.04
N LEU A 43 19.50 3.28 -3.42
CA LEU A 43 18.52 3.85 -2.50
C LEU A 43 17.58 2.80 -1.92
N VAL A 44 17.07 1.88 -2.74
CA VAL A 44 16.23 0.76 -2.27
C VAL A 44 17.02 -0.12 -1.31
N SER A 45 18.24 -0.51 -1.67
CA SER A 45 19.10 -1.33 -0.83
C SER A 45 19.42 -0.65 0.50
N LEU A 46 19.73 0.65 0.48
CA LEU A 46 19.96 1.45 1.66
C LEU A 46 18.70 1.52 2.54
N TYR A 47 17.53 1.75 1.94
CA TYR A 47 16.26 1.80 2.67
C TYR A 47 15.96 0.46 3.39
N PHE A 48 16.13 -0.67 2.71
CA PHE A 48 16.00 -2.00 3.33
C PHE A 48 17.03 -2.23 4.45
N PHE A 49 18.28 -1.83 4.22
CA PHE A 49 19.34 -1.91 5.21
C PHE A 49 18.96 -1.10 6.47
N LEU A 50 18.52 0.14 6.33
CA LEU A 50 18.11 0.98 7.45
C LEU A 50 16.96 0.35 8.26
N ILE A 51 15.99 -0.30 7.59
CA ILE A 51 14.91 -1.03 8.27
C ILE A 51 15.44 -2.24 9.04
N ILE A 52 16.31 -3.06 8.43
CA ILE A 52 16.86 -4.28 9.05
C ILE A 52 17.69 -3.95 10.29
N PHE A 53 18.50 -2.89 10.23
CA PHE A 53 19.32 -2.42 11.35
C PHE A 53 18.54 -1.52 12.33
N ASN A 54 17.24 -1.32 12.11
CA ASN A 54 16.36 -0.49 12.93
C ASN A 54 16.82 0.98 13.07
N LEU A 55 17.48 1.52 12.04
CA LEU A 55 17.81 2.95 11.97
C LEU A 55 16.59 3.70 11.40
N GLY A 56 15.75 4.23 12.30
CA GLY A 56 14.54 4.94 11.92
C GLY A 56 13.42 4.04 11.39
N GLY A 57 13.38 2.77 11.79
CA GLY A 57 12.44 1.76 11.29
C GLY A 57 10.97 2.21 11.35
N GLN A 58 10.55 2.87 12.43
CA GLN A 58 9.19 3.40 12.56
C GLN A 58 8.84 4.43 11.48
N LEU A 59 9.73 5.39 11.22
CA LEU A 59 9.52 6.40 10.19
C LEU A 59 9.49 5.77 8.80
N LEU A 60 10.48 4.92 8.50
CA LEU A 60 10.61 4.29 7.18
C LEU A 60 9.41 3.40 6.87
N THR A 61 9.01 2.53 7.80
CA THR A 61 7.85 1.65 7.62
C THR A 61 6.54 2.41 7.47
N ASN A 62 6.34 3.48 8.26
CA ASN A 62 5.17 4.34 8.12
C ASN A 62 5.18 5.05 6.76
N LEU A 63 6.32 5.59 6.32
CA LEU A 63 6.42 6.21 5.00
C LEU A 63 5.98 5.26 3.89
N ALA A 64 6.43 4.00 3.89
CA ALA A 64 5.95 3.02 2.92
C ALA A 64 4.45 2.73 3.06
N GLY A 65 3.97 2.55 4.30
CA GLY A 65 2.56 2.28 4.61
C GLY A 65 1.61 3.44 4.28
N PHE A 66 2.11 4.66 4.10
CA PHE A 66 1.30 5.82 3.70
C PHE A 66 1.51 6.20 2.23
N VAL A 67 2.75 6.25 1.75
CA VAL A 67 3.09 6.79 0.42
C VAL A 67 2.67 5.83 -0.69
N ILE A 68 2.95 4.54 -0.57
CA ILE A 68 2.61 3.53 -1.60
C ILE A 68 1.09 3.48 -1.84
N PRO A 69 0.26 3.16 -0.84
CA PRO A 69 -1.20 3.14 -1.02
C PRO A 69 -1.76 4.53 -1.29
N GLY A 70 -1.14 5.60 -0.78
CA GLY A 70 -1.55 6.98 -1.06
C GLY A 70 -1.43 7.32 -2.54
N TYR A 71 -0.30 6.98 -3.17
CA TYR A 71 -0.10 7.16 -4.61
C TYR A 71 -1.16 6.41 -5.44
N TYR A 72 -1.35 5.13 -5.16
CA TYR A 72 -2.35 4.34 -5.89
C TYR A 72 -3.79 4.74 -5.58
N SER A 73 -4.08 5.22 -4.36
CA SER A 73 -5.39 5.79 -4.02
C SER A 73 -5.65 7.05 -4.84
N LEU A 74 -4.66 7.93 -4.98
CA LEU A 74 -4.77 9.13 -5.83
C LEU A 74 -5.00 8.76 -7.29
N GLU A 75 -4.30 7.75 -7.80
CA GLU A 75 -4.53 7.24 -9.15
C GLU A 75 -5.96 6.70 -9.29
N ALA A 76 -6.43 5.88 -8.34
CA ALA A 76 -7.77 5.32 -8.34
C ALA A 76 -8.87 6.40 -8.39
N LEU A 77 -8.68 7.54 -7.71
CA LEU A 77 -9.61 8.68 -7.75
C LEU A 77 -9.83 9.27 -9.15
N PHE A 78 -8.89 9.08 -10.06
CA PHE A 78 -9.00 9.52 -11.45
C PHE A 78 -9.48 8.41 -12.39
N THR A 79 -9.68 7.19 -11.89
CA THR A 79 -10.22 6.06 -12.65
C THR A 79 -11.73 5.93 -12.45
N ALA A 80 -12.43 5.35 -13.43
CA ALA A 80 -13.88 5.10 -13.33
C ALA A 80 -14.23 3.80 -12.56
N SER A 81 -13.21 3.04 -12.13
CA SER A 81 -13.35 1.70 -11.58
C SER A 81 -13.62 1.73 -10.08
N LYS A 82 -14.84 1.38 -9.68
CA LYS A 82 -15.22 1.25 -8.25
C LYS A 82 -14.48 0.12 -7.52
N ALA A 83 -13.90 -0.83 -8.25
CA ALA A 83 -13.19 -1.95 -7.65
C ALA A 83 -11.88 -1.50 -6.98
N ASP A 84 -11.19 -0.55 -7.62
CA ASP A 84 -9.93 0.00 -7.11
C ASP A 84 -10.18 0.85 -5.87
N ASP A 85 -11.22 1.69 -5.89
CA ASP A 85 -11.67 2.46 -4.72
C ASP A 85 -11.95 1.56 -3.50
N THR A 86 -12.66 0.45 -3.73
CA THR A 86 -13.02 -0.48 -2.67
C THR A 86 -11.79 -1.14 -2.06
N GLN A 87 -10.81 -1.50 -2.89
CA GLN A 87 -9.56 -2.10 -2.44
C GLN A 87 -8.75 -1.14 -1.56
N TRP A 88 -8.57 0.11 -1.98
CA TRP A 88 -7.81 1.09 -1.21
C TRP A 88 -8.54 1.52 0.06
N LEU A 89 -9.87 1.67 0.03
CA LEU A 89 -10.65 1.91 1.24
C LEU A 89 -10.49 0.76 2.24
N THR A 90 -10.53 -0.48 1.75
CA THR A 90 -10.32 -1.68 2.59
C THR A 90 -8.92 -1.68 3.22
N TYR A 91 -7.90 -1.30 2.44
CA TYR A 91 -6.54 -1.10 2.96
C TYR A 91 -6.52 -0.07 4.09
N TRP A 92 -7.08 1.13 3.89
CA TRP A 92 -7.05 2.19 4.88
C TRP A 92 -7.77 1.81 6.18
N VAL A 93 -8.86 1.06 6.10
CA VAL A 93 -9.56 0.53 7.28
C VAL A 93 -8.64 -0.43 8.03
N VAL A 94 -8.11 -1.46 7.36
CA VAL A 94 -7.22 -2.46 7.99
C VAL A 94 -5.98 -1.80 8.59
N PHE A 95 -5.36 -0.88 7.85
CA PHE A 95 -4.17 -0.14 8.27
C PHE A 95 -4.45 0.72 9.52
N SER A 96 -5.61 1.36 9.61
CA SER A 96 -6.00 2.16 10.78
C SER A 96 -6.17 1.29 12.02
N PHE A 97 -6.85 0.14 11.90
CA PHE A 97 -6.97 -0.82 13.00
C PHE A 97 -5.61 -1.34 13.47
N PHE A 98 -4.74 -1.69 12.53
CA PHE A 98 -3.38 -2.13 12.84
C PHE A 98 -2.57 -1.05 13.56
N THR A 99 -2.64 0.20 13.09
CA THR A 99 -1.94 1.34 13.69
C THR A 99 -2.40 1.61 15.13
N VAL A 100 -3.72 1.55 15.37
CA VAL A 100 -4.26 1.68 16.74
C VAL A 100 -3.82 0.51 17.61
N ALA A 101 -3.92 -0.72 17.13
CA ALA A 101 -3.47 -1.89 17.87
C ALA A 101 -1.98 -1.81 18.22
N GLU A 102 -1.14 -1.39 17.27
CA GLU A 102 0.28 -1.16 17.49
C GLU A 102 0.53 -0.12 18.59
N SER A 103 -0.21 1.00 18.59
CA SER A 103 -0.05 2.06 19.59
C SER A 103 -0.37 1.62 21.03
N LEU A 104 -1.16 0.55 21.19
CA LEU A 104 -1.55 0.01 22.50
C LEU A 104 -0.51 -0.97 23.05
N VAL A 105 0.38 -1.53 22.22
CA VAL A 105 1.33 -2.56 22.64
C VAL A 105 2.74 -1.94 22.75
N SER A 106 3.09 -1.48 23.96
CA SER A 106 4.42 -0.88 24.24
C SER A 106 5.58 -1.90 24.21
N VAL A 107 5.29 -3.20 24.27
CA VAL A 107 6.27 -4.30 24.36
C VAL A 107 6.92 -4.62 23.00
N VAL A 108 6.37 -4.08 21.92
CA VAL A 108 6.75 -4.41 20.54
C VAL A 108 8.21 -4.04 20.21
N TYR A 109 8.75 -3.03 20.88
CA TYR A 109 10.13 -2.56 20.70
C TYR A 109 11.19 -3.58 21.16
N TRP A 110 10.83 -4.56 22.01
CA TRP A 110 11.77 -5.58 22.49
C TRP A 110 11.93 -6.75 21.49
N PHE A 111 11.03 -6.88 20.52
CA PHE A 111 11.09 -7.97 19.54
C PHE A 111 12.11 -7.65 18.43
N PRO A 112 13.16 -8.49 18.24
CA PRO A 112 14.15 -8.25 17.20
C PRO A 112 13.50 -8.31 15.81
N PHE A 113 13.92 -7.42 14.91
CA PHE A 113 13.39 -7.28 13.54
C PHE A 113 11.90 -6.91 13.45
N TYR A 114 11.27 -6.40 14.52
CA TYR A 114 9.86 -6.00 14.49
C TYR A 114 9.52 -5.12 13.28
N TYR A 115 10.31 -4.07 13.02
CA TYR A 115 10.07 -3.16 11.91
C TYR A 115 10.24 -3.83 10.54
N THR A 116 11.09 -4.83 10.42
CA THR A 116 11.19 -5.64 9.20
C THR A 116 9.90 -6.41 8.97
N PHE A 117 9.36 -7.07 9.99
CA PHE A 117 8.07 -7.76 9.89
C PHE A 117 6.93 -6.81 9.61
N LYS A 118 6.88 -5.66 10.31
CA LYS A 118 5.90 -4.59 10.06
C LYS A 118 5.98 -4.13 8.60
N PHE A 119 7.18 -3.88 8.08
CA PHE A 119 7.37 -3.46 6.70
C PHE A 119 6.84 -4.48 5.70
N VAL A 120 7.21 -5.76 5.86
CA VAL A 120 6.73 -6.86 5.00
C VAL A 120 5.20 -6.99 5.08
N PHE A 121 4.64 -6.88 6.28
CA PHE A 121 3.19 -6.90 6.50
C PHE A 121 2.48 -5.73 5.78
N LEU A 122 2.99 -4.51 5.92
CA LEU A 122 2.44 -3.33 5.25
C LEU A 122 2.56 -3.43 3.72
N LEU A 123 3.68 -3.94 3.21
CA LEU A 123 3.83 -4.23 1.78
C LEU A 123 2.78 -5.23 1.33
N TRP A 124 2.65 -6.37 2.01
CA TRP A 124 1.66 -7.39 1.66
C TRP A 124 0.22 -6.85 1.67
N LEU A 125 -0.11 -5.95 2.59
CA LEU A 125 -1.39 -5.23 2.60
C LEU A 125 -1.56 -4.31 1.38
N SER A 126 -0.51 -3.58 1.00
CA SER A 126 -0.55 -2.58 -0.07
C SER A 126 -0.49 -3.17 -1.48
N LEU A 127 0.08 -4.37 -1.65
CA LEU A 127 0.28 -4.94 -2.98
C LEU A 127 -1.05 -5.44 -3.55
N PRO A 128 -1.51 -4.88 -4.71
CA PRO A 128 -2.78 -5.24 -5.31
C PRO A 128 -2.85 -6.71 -5.74
N THR A 129 -1.72 -7.31 -6.12
CA THR A 129 -1.64 -8.71 -6.54
C THR A 129 -2.01 -9.68 -5.43
N PHE A 130 -1.65 -9.38 -4.17
CA PHE A 130 -1.89 -10.27 -3.04
C PHE A 130 -3.23 -10.03 -2.37
N ARG A 131 -3.84 -8.84 -2.56
CA ARG A 131 -5.12 -8.43 -1.94
C ARG A 131 -5.14 -8.67 -0.43
N GLY A 132 -4.00 -8.46 0.25
CA GLY A 132 -3.84 -8.81 1.67
C GLY A 132 -4.80 -8.08 2.60
N SER A 133 -5.11 -6.82 2.30
CA SER A 133 -6.11 -6.03 3.02
C SER A 133 -7.50 -6.66 2.95
N GLU A 134 -7.90 -7.18 1.79
CA GLU A 134 -9.19 -7.83 1.62
C GLU A 134 -9.28 -9.16 2.39
N VAL A 135 -8.19 -9.93 2.44
CA VAL A 135 -8.12 -11.16 3.24
C VAL A 135 -8.39 -10.85 4.72
N ILE A 136 -7.72 -9.85 5.28
CA ILE A 136 -7.93 -9.45 6.68
C ILE A 136 -9.33 -8.87 6.88
N PHE A 137 -9.80 -8.07 5.94
CA PHE A 137 -11.13 -7.51 6.02
C PHE A 137 -12.21 -8.59 6.05
N ARG A 138 -12.19 -9.54 5.10
CA ARG A 138 -13.17 -10.62 5.04
C ARG A 138 -13.06 -11.60 6.21
N SER A 139 -11.84 -11.89 6.67
CA SER A 139 -11.60 -12.91 7.70
C SER A 139 -11.82 -12.40 9.12
N PHE A 140 -11.54 -11.13 9.39
CA PHE A 140 -11.55 -10.59 10.76
C PHE A 140 -12.50 -9.40 10.94
N LEU A 141 -12.44 -8.38 10.07
CA LEU A 141 -13.24 -7.16 10.24
C LEU A 141 -14.70 -7.36 9.85
N ALA A 142 -14.99 -8.05 8.75
CA ALA A 142 -16.34 -8.32 8.28
C ALA A 142 -17.16 -9.16 9.29
N PRO A 143 -16.66 -10.23 9.92
CA PRO A 143 -17.44 -10.95 10.93
C PRO A 143 -17.62 -10.18 12.25
N THR A 144 -16.66 -9.33 12.64
CA THR A 144 -16.70 -8.57 13.89
C THR A 144 -17.52 -7.28 13.77
N LEU A 145 -17.29 -6.49 12.71
CA LEU A 145 -17.95 -5.22 12.45
C LEU A 145 -19.19 -5.34 11.58
N GLY A 146 -19.25 -6.36 10.71
CA GLY A 146 -20.37 -6.55 9.78
C GLY A 146 -21.72 -6.64 10.49
N ARG A 147 -21.78 -7.16 11.72
CA ARG A 147 -23.04 -7.19 12.51
C ARG A 147 -23.57 -5.78 12.84
N TYR A 148 -22.68 -4.80 13.02
CA TYR A 148 -23.05 -3.42 13.32
C TYR A 148 -23.46 -2.63 12.06
N PHE A 149 -22.95 -3.00 10.89
CA PHE A 149 -23.25 -2.34 9.62
C PHE A 149 -24.34 -3.05 8.79
N GLN A 150 -24.50 -4.37 8.93
CA GLN A 150 -25.57 -5.16 8.30
C GLN A 150 -26.93 -4.89 8.97
N GLY A 151 -26.95 -4.53 10.26
CA GLY A 151 -28.16 -4.10 10.98
C GLY A 151 -28.68 -2.71 10.55
N ARG A 152 -27.85 -1.89 9.89
CA ARG A 152 -28.36 -0.77 9.08
C ARG A 152 -28.80 -1.30 7.72
N GLY A 153 -29.84 -2.14 7.74
CA GLY A 153 -30.69 -2.36 6.59
C GLY A 153 -31.22 -1.01 6.13
N SER A 154 -30.48 -0.41 5.19
CA SER A 154 -30.96 0.54 4.20
C SER A 154 -32.05 1.50 4.67
N THR A 155 -31.74 2.35 5.64
CA THR A 155 -32.57 3.53 5.92
C THR A 155 -32.72 4.36 4.64
N ALA A 156 -31.70 4.37 3.77
CA ALA A 156 -31.74 5.03 2.47
C ALA A 156 -32.69 4.36 1.46
N SER A 157 -32.78 3.02 1.36
CA SER A 157 -33.78 2.39 0.47
C SER A 157 -35.17 2.45 1.06
N GLY A 158 -35.32 2.38 2.40
CA GLY A 158 -36.61 2.58 3.06
C GLY A 158 -37.14 4.01 2.87
N LEU A 159 -36.26 5.02 2.97
CA LEU A 159 -36.60 6.42 2.71
C LEU A 159 -36.87 6.69 1.23
N ARG A 160 -36.11 6.09 0.31
CA ARG A 160 -36.38 6.16 -1.13
C ARG A 160 -37.71 5.51 -1.50
N ALA A 161 -37.97 4.30 -1.03
CA ALA A 161 -39.25 3.62 -1.26
C ALA A 161 -40.43 4.43 -0.71
N LYS A 162 -40.25 5.12 0.42
CA LYS A 162 -41.28 5.99 1.00
C LYS A 162 -41.43 7.32 0.25
N ALA A 163 -40.36 7.87 -0.32
CA ALA A 163 -40.44 9.05 -1.18
C ALA A 163 -41.12 8.71 -2.51
N ASP A 164 -40.78 7.58 -3.12
CA ASP A 164 -41.38 7.10 -4.36
C ASP A 164 -42.87 6.80 -4.18
N SER A 165 -43.30 6.30 -3.02
CA SER A 165 -44.74 6.10 -2.71
C SER A 165 -45.51 7.41 -2.52
N VAL A 166 -44.85 8.50 -2.12
CA VAL A 166 -45.48 9.82 -1.95
C VAL A 166 -45.61 10.58 -3.27
N HIS A 167 -44.79 10.24 -4.27
CA HIS A 167 -44.89 10.79 -5.62
C HIS A 167 -45.82 10.01 -6.55
N ALA A 168 -46.34 8.86 -6.10
CA ALA A 168 -47.23 7.98 -6.87
C ALA A 168 -48.73 8.16 -6.52
N GLU A 169 -49.06 9.09 -5.63
CA GLU A 169 -50.41 9.54 -5.28
C GLU A 169 -50.68 10.93 -5.88
#